data_AF-A0A5B9E656-F1
#
_entry.id   AF-A0A5B9E656-F1
#
_cell.length_a   1.000
_cell.length_b   1.000
_cell.length_c   1.000
_cell.angle_alpha   90.00
_cell.angle_beta   90.00
_cell.angle_gamma   90.00
#
_symmetry.space_group_name_H-M   'P 1'
#
loop_
_entity.id
_entity.type
_entity.pdbx_description
1 polymer ?
#
loop_
_entity_poly.entity_id
_entity_poly.type
_entity_poly.pdbx_seq_one_letter_code
_entity_poly.pdbx_strand_id
1 'polypeptide(L)'
;MTTNWLKKLLGQAKAQRPEVARLEANASESPHPATPPSLVACMLDVRLEQVSSLKQLRMHAQAYRVMNMMRGITLESMQADPEDPMAWVNIGRVQIEDEKFDSAKEAIAHARSLAKRSGNAQMEGITDVLRFQLLRRQPKARQESFDLSRPLTEDQYQEYMSTTLGEMFYVCQSCGHLNLMLGEHCSNCRFAPQSLNECQVSLALSAMHCKTTTLVEIAQQIQRGRKPHEFIDNLDAIIKRFPTDQGILEKIKKNAEDDYLNFMAYDRCPACSKRVWPSSVDVCPHCHTKLDRPMLLKLALCVDRILQQLIWNLRRSDIAAYAQFVILLVNLKYLLVRKQQAPSDAQRQAAVDLLLKISPLYAQNGGGVVWVKSPTKVVSEVLDSAVHKDIGPTMDFIRDELLHFLRLVSDAVSLF
;
A
#
# COMPACT_ATOMS: atom_id res chain seq x y z
N MET A 1 17.40 16.13 -37.82
CA MET A 1 17.95 16.91 -36.68
C MET A 1 18.07 16.10 -35.37
N THR A 2 17.75 14.80 -35.36
CA THR A 2 17.69 13.92 -34.16
C THR A 2 19.02 13.26 -33.74
N THR A 3 20.12 13.44 -34.49
CA THR A 3 21.40 12.74 -34.25
C THR A 3 22.36 13.46 -33.28
N ASN A 4 22.11 14.73 -32.93
CA ASN A 4 23.01 15.51 -32.06
C ASN A 4 22.76 15.31 -30.56
N TRP A 5 21.55 14.92 -30.15
CA TRP A 5 21.20 14.74 -28.75
C TRP A 5 21.72 13.40 -28.18
N LEU A 6 21.63 12.31 -28.94
CA LEU A 6 22.17 10.99 -28.56
C LEU A 6 23.69 11.05 -28.30
N LYS A 7 24.42 11.80 -29.14
CA LYS A 7 25.87 12.04 -28.97
C LYS A 7 26.18 12.85 -27.71
N LYS A 8 25.29 13.76 -27.31
CA LYS A 8 25.43 14.60 -26.10
C LYS A 8 25.23 13.76 -24.82
N LEU A 9 24.26 12.85 -24.80
CA LEU A 9 24.04 11.89 -23.71
C LEU A 9 25.21 10.89 -23.58
N LEU A 10 25.67 10.33 -24.69
CA LEU A 10 26.80 9.41 -24.72
C LEU A 10 28.14 10.09 -24.34
N GLY A 11 28.30 11.38 -24.64
CA GLY A 11 29.45 12.19 -24.23
C GLY A 11 29.48 12.48 -22.74
N GLN A 12 28.32 12.76 -22.12
CA GLN A 12 28.21 13.01 -20.68
C GLN A 12 28.46 11.74 -19.84
N ALA A 13 28.09 10.56 -20.35
CA ALA A 13 28.38 9.28 -19.71
C ALA A 13 29.89 8.93 -19.76
N LYS A 14 30.60 9.29 -20.84
CA LYS A 14 32.06 9.07 -20.95
C LYS A 14 32.90 9.95 -20.01
N ALA A 15 32.40 11.11 -19.62
CA ALA A 15 33.10 12.06 -18.75
C ALA A 15 33.10 11.66 -17.25
N GLN A 16 32.30 10.67 -16.85
CA GLN A 16 32.19 10.22 -15.45
C GLN A 16 32.98 8.92 -15.15
N ARG A 17 33.85 8.50 -16.08
CA ARG A 17 34.56 7.21 -16.08
C ARG A 17 35.65 6.94 -15.02
N PRO A 18 36.27 7.89 -14.29
CA PRO A 18 37.37 7.52 -13.39
C PRO A 18 36.93 6.69 -12.17
N GLU A 19 35.69 6.87 -11.68
CA GLU A 19 35.16 6.15 -10.52
C GLU A 19 34.50 4.81 -10.88
N VAL A 20 34.03 4.66 -12.12
CA VAL A 20 33.37 3.45 -12.63
C VAL A 20 34.38 2.37 -13.01
N ALA A 21 35.56 2.75 -13.53
CA ALA A 21 36.63 1.80 -13.89
C ALA A 21 37.19 1.00 -12.69
N ARG A 22 37.04 1.53 -11.46
CA ARG A 22 37.40 0.81 -10.22
C ARG A 22 36.36 -0.23 -9.80
N LEU A 23 35.10 -0.07 -10.23
CA LEU A 23 34.01 -1.00 -9.93
C LEU A 23 33.88 -2.09 -11.01
N GLU A 24 34.21 -1.77 -12.27
CA GLU A 24 34.21 -2.73 -13.39
C GLU A 24 35.30 -3.83 -13.26
N ALA A 25 36.40 -3.56 -12.56
CA ALA A 25 37.49 -4.53 -12.36
C ALA A 25 37.13 -5.74 -11.47
N ASN A 26 36.00 -5.68 -10.75
CA ASN A 26 35.52 -6.78 -9.89
C ASN A 26 34.27 -7.50 -10.44
N ALA A 27 33.81 -7.15 -11.64
CA ALA A 27 32.55 -7.65 -12.21
C ALA A 27 32.71 -8.31 -13.59
N SER A 28 33.93 -8.70 -13.99
CA SER A 28 34.14 -9.42 -15.24
C SER A 28 34.05 -10.93 -15.03
N GLU A 29 32.85 -11.49 -15.10
CA GLU A 29 32.64 -12.85 -15.60
C GLU A 29 31.16 -13.06 -16.01
N SER A 30 30.97 -13.33 -17.31
CA SER A 30 29.72 -13.66 -18.04
C SER A 30 28.76 -12.51 -18.42
N PRO A 31 28.22 -12.50 -19.67
CA PRO A 31 27.17 -11.57 -20.07
C PRO A 31 25.87 -12.03 -19.43
N HIS A 32 25.50 -11.42 -18.30
CA HIS A 32 24.17 -11.60 -17.75
C HIS A 32 23.14 -11.18 -18.82
N PRO A 33 22.10 -11.98 -19.09
CA PRO A 33 21.04 -11.56 -19.99
C PRO A 33 20.46 -10.24 -19.49
N ALA A 34 20.33 -9.27 -20.38
CA ALA A 34 19.78 -7.96 -20.04
C ALA A 34 18.42 -8.14 -19.35
N THR A 35 18.22 -7.42 -18.25
CA THR A 35 16.98 -7.52 -17.47
C THR A 35 15.81 -7.06 -18.33
N PRO A 36 14.74 -7.87 -18.49
CA PRO A 36 13.60 -7.51 -19.31
C PRO A 36 12.99 -6.16 -18.87
N PRO A 37 12.57 -5.28 -19.80
CA PRO A 37 12.02 -3.96 -19.47
C PRO A 37 10.80 -4.00 -18.53
N SER A 38 10.01 -5.07 -18.56
CA SER A 38 8.89 -5.30 -17.64
C SER A 38 9.35 -5.52 -16.19
N LEU A 39 10.43 -6.28 -15.98
CA LEU A 39 10.99 -6.51 -14.65
C LEU A 39 11.64 -5.23 -14.09
N VAL A 40 12.27 -4.44 -14.97
CA VAL A 40 12.77 -3.10 -14.64
C VAL A 40 11.64 -2.18 -14.19
N ALA A 41 10.46 -2.25 -14.82
CA ALA A 41 9.31 -1.43 -14.44
C ALA A 41 8.85 -1.69 -12.99
N CYS A 42 8.72 -2.96 -12.58
CA CYS A 42 8.35 -3.31 -11.21
C CYS A 42 9.40 -2.83 -10.19
N MET A 43 10.69 -2.95 -10.53
CA MET A 43 11.76 -2.44 -9.68
C MET A 43 11.71 -0.91 -9.54
N LEU A 44 11.34 -0.20 -10.60
CA LEU A 44 11.21 1.26 -10.58
C LEU A 44 10.08 1.74 -9.70
N ASP A 45 8.94 1.06 -9.66
CA ASP A 45 7.80 1.46 -8.80
C ASP A 45 8.24 1.61 -7.34
N VAL A 46 8.89 0.57 -6.82
CA VAL A 46 9.38 0.53 -5.44
C VAL A 46 10.48 1.58 -5.20
N ARG A 47 11.39 1.75 -6.17
CA ARG A 47 12.56 2.62 -6.01
C ARG A 47 12.25 4.11 -6.22
N LEU A 48 11.30 4.47 -7.08
CA LEU A 48 10.83 5.84 -7.24
C LEU A 48 10.06 6.31 -6.00
N GLU A 49 9.24 5.46 -5.41
CA GLU A 49 8.60 5.75 -4.12
C GLU A 49 9.62 5.87 -2.98
N GLN A 50 10.67 5.03 -3.00
CA GLN A 50 11.80 5.18 -2.08
C GLN A 50 12.51 6.53 -2.26
N VAL A 51 12.72 6.99 -3.50
CA VAL A 51 13.34 8.29 -3.77
C VAL A 51 12.47 9.45 -3.28
N SER A 52 11.17 9.43 -3.58
CA SER A 52 10.21 10.44 -3.10
C SER A 52 10.24 10.52 -1.57
N SER A 53 10.27 9.36 -0.91
CA SER A 53 10.39 9.26 0.55
C SER A 53 11.72 9.82 1.08
N LEU A 54 12.85 9.46 0.47
CA LEU A 54 14.17 9.97 0.87
C LEU A 54 14.30 11.49 0.67
N LYS A 55 13.68 12.05 -0.38
CA LYS A 55 13.61 13.51 -0.60
C LYS A 55 12.76 14.22 0.45
N GLN A 56 11.59 13.69 0.81
CA GLN A 56 10.75 14.24 1.88
C GLN A 56 11.47 14.25 3.24
N LEU A 57 12.31 13.24 3.47
CA LEU A 57 13.16 13.14 4.67
C LEU A 57 14.48 13.93 4.57
N ARG A 58 14.69 14.70 3.50
CA ARG A 58 15.91 15.49 3.23
C ARG A 58 17.21 14.66 3.17
N MET A 59 17.10 13.34 2.92
CA MET A 59 18.24 12.42 2.76
C MET A 59 18.74 12.40 1.31
N HIS A 60 19.19 13.56 0.84
CA HIS A 60 19.46 13.81 -0.57
C HIS A 60 20.57 12.93 -1.17
N ALA A 61 21.62 12.58 -0.41
CA ALA A 61 22.72 11.73 -0.89
C ALA A 61 22.27 10.28 -1.14
N GLN A 62 21.39 9.74 -0.28
CA GLN A 62 20.79 8.41 -0.46
C GLN A 62 19.80 8.42 -1.62
N ALA A 63 18.93 9.44 -1.70
CA ALA A 63 18.00 9.61 -2.82
C ALA A 63 18.77 9.65 -4.16
N TYR A 64 19.88 10.39 -4.20
CA TYR A 64 20.74 10.50 -5.37
C TYR A 64 21.38 9.16 -5.77
N ARG A 65 21.85 8.36 -4.80
CA ARG A 65 22.40 7.02 -5.07
C ARG A 65 21.36 6.09 -5.69
N VAL A 66 20.13 6.06 -5.13
CA VAL A 66 19.03 5.25 -5.68
C VAL A 66 18.64 5.74 -7.07
N MET A 67 18.57 7.05 -7.29
CA MET A 67 18.32 7.64 -8.61
C MET A 67 19.39 7.25 -9.64
N ASN A 68 20.68 7.31 -9.29
CA ASN A 68 21.75 6.93 -10.22
C ASN A 68 21.69 5.46 -10.62
N MET A 69 21.41 4.57 -9.65
CA MET A 69 21.19 3.15 -9.93
C MET A 69 20.01 2.96 -10.90
N MET A 70 18.88 3.63 -10.66
CA MET A 70 17.73 3.56 -11.57
C MET A 70 18.03 4.09 -12.98
N ARG A 71 18.81 5.17 -13.10
CA ARG A 71 19.27 5.67 -14.41
C ARG A 71 20.12 4.64 -15.16
N GLY A 72 21.03 3.95 -14.45
CA GLY A 72 21.85 2.89 -15.04
C GLY A 72 21.01 1.74 -15.57
N ILE A 73 20.14 1.19 -14.72
CA ILE A 73 19.28 0.05 -15.06
C ILE A 73 18.34 0.38 -16.22
N THR A 74 17.74 1.57 -16.24
CA THR A 74 16.83 1.98 -17.33
C THR A 74 17.56 2.25 -18.64
N LEU A 75 18.80 2.75 -18.58
CA LEU A 75 19.64 2.94 -19.76
C LEU A 75 20.07 1.60 -20.36
N GLU A 76 20.52 0.65 -19.53
CA GLU A 76 20.88 -0.71 -19.95
C GLU A 76 19.68 -1.43 -20.58
N SER A 77 18.50 -1.32 -19.95
CA SER A 77 17.25 -1.89 -20.46
C SER A 77 16.89 -1.34 -21.84
N MET A 78 17.00 -0.02 -22.06
CA MET A 78 16.76 0.60 -23.37
C MET A 78 17.83 0.25 -24.40
N GLN A 79 19.10 0.08 -24.00
CA GLN A 79 20.14 -0.37 -24.91
C GLN A 79 19.95 -1.81 -25.36
N ALA A 80 19.42 -2.66 -24.48
CA ALA A 80 19.13 -4.05 -24.77
C ALA A 80 17.96 -4.19 -25.75
N ASP A 81 16.90 -3.38 -25.58
CA ASP A 81 15.78 -3.34 -26.51
C ASP A 81 15.29 -1.89 -26.74
N PRO A 82 15.88 -1.19 -27.73
CA PRO A 82 15.51 0.20 -28.01
C PRO A 82 14.16 0.34 -28.72
N GLU A 83 13.60 -0.74 -29.25
CA GLU A 83 12.28 -0.74 -29.89
C GLU A 83 11.16 -1.11 -28.91
N ASP A 84 11.48 -1.52 -27.67
CA ASP A 84 10.49 -1.71 -26.61
C ASP A 84 10.02 -0.35 -26.05
N PRO A 85 8.74 0.03 -26.23
CA PRO A 85 8.19 1.26 -25.66
C PRO A 85 8.29 1.31 -24.13
N MET A 86 8.31 0.16 -23.43
CA MET A 86 8.42 0.10 -21.97
C MET A 86 9.78 0.58 -21.48
N ALA A 87 10.86 0.28 -22.21
CA ALA A 87 12.19 0.75 -21.84
C ALA A 87 12.27 2.29 -21.86
N TRP A 88 11.62 2.93 -22.83
CA TRP A 88 11.51 4.39 -22.92
C TRP A 88 10.55 4.99 -21.88
N VAL A 89 9.45 4.31 -21.57
CA VAL A 89 8.55 4.67 -20.45
C VAL A 89 9.34 4.73 -19.14
N ASN A 90 10.12 3.69 -18.86
CA ASN A 90 10.93 3.57 -17.66
C ASN A 90 11.94 4.72 -17.52
N ILE A 91 12.61 5.09 -18.62
CA ILE A 91 13.48 6.28 -18.67
C ILE A 91 12.69 7.56 -18.35
N GLY A 92 11.52 7.74 -18.99
CA GLY A 92 10.67 8.91 -18.78
C GLY A 92 10.23 9.07 -17.32
N ARG A 93 9.87 7.98 -16.65
CA ARG A 93 9.49 7.97 -15.23
C ARG A 93 10.63 8.42 -14.31
N VAL A 94 11.83 7.86 -14.53
CA VAL A 94 13.02 8.26 -13.79
C VAL A 94 13.34 9.74 -14.04
N GLN A 95 13.23 10.22 -15.27
CA GLN A 95 13.51 11.62 -15.61
C GLN A 95 12.47 12.61 -15.04
N ILE A 96 11.19 12.22 -14.95
CA ILE A 96 10.16 13.01 -14.23
C ILE A 96 10.57 13.18 -12.77
N GLU A 97 10.95 12.10 -12.10
CA GLU A 97 11.35 12.14 -10.70
C GLU A 97 12.69 12.86 -10.52
N ASP A 98 13.56 12.86 -11.52
CA ASP A 98 14.81 13.61 -11.55
C ASP A 98 14.65 15.09 -11.93
N GLU A 99 13.40 15.55 -12.15
CA GLU A 99 13.06 16.90 -12.59
C GLU A 99 13.70 17.30 -13.95
N LYS A 100 14.14 16.31 -14.73
CA LYS A 100 14.66 16.47 -16.10
C LYS A 100 13.52 16.44 -17.10
N PHE A 101 12.61 17.40 -16.97
CA PHE A 101 11.32 17.37 -17.63
C PHE A 101 11.39 17.40 -19.17
N ASP A 102 12.37 18.10 -19.76
CA ASP A 102 12.54 18.13 -21.22
C ASP A 102 12.97 16.76 -21.76
N SER A 103 13.93 16.10 -21.08
CA SER A 103 14.34 14.75 -21.44
C SER A 103 13.20 13.75 -21.24
N ALA A 104 12.44 13.88 -20.14
CA ALA A 104 11.27 13.04 -19.89
C ALA A 104 10.24 13.17 -21.01
N LYS A 105 10.01 14.39 -21.50
CA LYS A 105 9.11 14.68 -22.63
C LYS A 105 9.55 13.93 -23.88
N GLU A 106 10.84 13.96 -24.20
CA GLU A 106 11.41 13.27 -25.35
C GLU A 106 11.29 11.75 -25.23
N ALA A 107 11.62 11.19 -24.07
CA ALA A 107 11.50 9.74 -23.81
C ALA A 107 10.05 9.26 -23.92
N ILE A 108 9.10 9.98 -23.34
CA ILE A 108 7.67 9.65 -23.40
C ILE A 108 7.13 9.79 -24.84
N ALA A 109 7.54 10.81 -25.58
CA ALA A 109 7.16 10.97 -26.98
C ALA A 109 7.69 9.82 -27.85
N HIS A 110 8.91 9.36 -27.58
CA HIS A 110 9.50 8.23 -28.28
C HIS A 110 8.78 6.92 -27.97
N ALA A 111 8.54 6.63 -26.69
CA ALA A 111 7.76 5.48 -26.24
C ALA A 111 6.38 5.43 -26.91
N ARG A 112 5.70 6.59 -27.00
CA ARG A 112 4.40 6.68 -27.66
C ARG A 112 4.49 6.43 -29.16
N SER A 113 5.52 6.93 -29.82
CA SER A 113 5.74 6.68 -31.25
C SER A 113 6.00 5.21 -31.53
N LEU A 114 6.70 4.50 -30.64
CA LEU A 114 6.90 3.06 -30.72
C LEU A 114 5.57 2.32 -30.53
N ALA A 115 4.83 2.65 -29.47
CA ALA A 115 3.54 2.05 -29.18
C ALA A 115 2.53 2.21 -30.33
N LYS A 116 2.49 3.38 -30.98
CA LYS A 116 1.66 3.63 -32.17
C LYS A 116 2.06 2.78 -33.36
N ARG A 117 3.37 2.66 -33.63
CA ARG A 117 3.88 1.86 -34.76
C ARG A 117 3.58 0.38 -34.56
N SER A 118 3.65 -0.11 -33.31
CA SER A 118 3.37 -1.50 -32.96
C SER A 118 1.87 -1.77 -32.77
N GLY A 119 1.00 -0.76 -32.81
CA GLY A 119 -0.43 -0.90 -32.49
C GLY A 119 -0.70 -1.31 -31.02
N ASN A 120 0.22 -1.00 -30.11
CA ASN A 120 0.10 -1.36 -28.69
C ASN A 120 -0.68 -0.26 -27.93
N ALA A 121 -2.00 -0.37 -27.96
CA ALA A 121 -2.92 0.60 -27.35
C ALA A 121 -2.72 0.76 -25.83
N GLN A 122 -2.36 -0.32 -25.13
CA GLN A 122 -2.06 -0.29 -23.70
C GLN A 122 -0.85 0.63 -23.42
N MET A 123 0.22 0.46 -24.18
CA MET A 123 1.41 1.30 -24.06
C MET A 123 1.16 2.75 -24.48
N GLU A 124 0.31 2.99 -25.48
CA GLU A 124 -0.15 4.36 -25.78
C GLU A 124 -0.82 5.00 -24.56
N GLY A 125 -1.74 4.29 -23.91
CA GLY A 125 -2.41 4.74 -22.68
C GLY A 125 -1.42 5.08 -21.56
N ILE A 126 -0.44 4.20 -21.29
CA ILE A 126 0.61 4.43 -20.28
C ILE A 126 1.42 5.69 -20.61
N THR A 127 1.81 5.88 -21.88
CA THR A 127 2.56 7.08 -22.29
C THR A 127 1.75 8.36 -22.17
N ASP A 128 0.44 8.32 -22.42
CA ASP A 128 -0.45 9.48 -22.25
C ASP A 128 -0.63 9.86 -20.77
N VAL A 129 -0.72 8.88 -19.87
CA VAL A 129 -0.72 9.10 -18.41
C VAL A 129 0.58 9.76 -17.96
N LEU A 130 1.74 9.26 -18.40
CA LEU A 130 3.04 9.84 -18.02
C LEU A 130 3.22 11.25 -18.57
N ARG A 131 2.76 11.51 -19.79
CA ARG A 131 2.74 12.87 -20.35
C ARG A 131 1.89 13.81 -19.49
N PHE A 132 0.74 13.36 -19.00
CA PHE A 132 -0.09 14.15 -18.08
C PHE A 132 0.62 14.43 -16.75
N GLN A 133 1.26 13.41 -16.16
CA GLN A 133 2.05 13.58 -14.93
C GLN A 133 3.21 14.57 -15.09
N LEU A 134 3.94 14.48 -16.21
CA LEU A 134 5.01 15.41 -16.58
C LEU A 134 4.51 16.85 -16.62
N LEU A 135 3.37 17.10 -17.27
CA LEU A 135 2.78 18.44 -17.39
C LEU A 135 2.37 19.01 -16.03
N ARG A 136 1.81 18.19 -15.13
CA ARG A 136 1.46 18.64 -13.77
C ARG A 136 2.67 19.04 -12.93
N ARG A 137 3.83 18.43 -13.17
CA ARG A 137 5.07 18.67 -12.42
C ARG A 137 5.96 19.76 -13.02
N GLN A 138 5.75 20.15 -14.29
CA GLN A 138 6.46 21.28 -14.89
C GLN A 138 6.01 22.62 -14.29
N PRO A 139 6.91 23.41 -13.67
CA PRO A 139 6.55 24.70 -13.07
C PRO A 139 6.02 25.72 -14.09
N LYS A 140 6.47 25.64 -15.35
CA LYS A 140 6.09 26.57 -16.43
C LYS A 140 4.79 26.21 -17.16
N ALA A 141 4.31 24.97 -17.05
CA ALA A 141 3.09 24.51 -17.72
C ALA A 141 1.78 24.97 -17.04
N ARG A 142 1.86 25.70 -15.90
CA ARG A 142 0.68 26.31 -15.26
C ARG A 142 0.11 27.53 -16.00
N GLN A 143 0.83 28.10 -16.98
CA GLN A 143 0.42 29.32 -17.69
C GLN A 143 -0.02 29.12 -19.14
N GLU A 144 0.22 27.96 -19.75
CA GLU A 144 -0.28 27.68 -21.10
C GLU A 144 -1.50 26.77 -21.01
N SER A 145 -2.67 27.39 -21.17
CA SER A 145 -3.97 26.74 -21.30
C SER A 145 -3.93 25.72 -22.44
N PHE A 146 -3.93 24.43 -22.09
CA PHE A 146 -4.19 23.35 -23.03
C PHE A 146 -5.48 22.64 -22.63
N ASP A 147 -6.35 22.47 -23.62
CA ASP A 147 -7.69 21.92 -23.49
C ASP A 147 -7.66 20.46 -23.00
N LEU A 148 -8.28 20.23 -21.84
CA LEU A 148 -8.43 18.94 -21.13
C LEU A 148 -9.63 18.12 -21.65
N SER A 149 -10.09 18.35 -22.87
CA SER A 149 -11.37 17.82 -23.37
C SER A 149 -11.40 16.33 -23.75
N ARG A 150 -10.35 15.53 -23.47
CA ARG A 150 -10.46 14.06 -23.51
C ARG A 150 -10.06 13.43 -22.17
N PRO A 151 -11.03 13.19 -21.26
CA PRO A 151 -10.82 12.24 -20.17
C PRO A 151 -10.42 10.86 -20.71
N LEU A 152 -9.75 10.06 -19.87
CA LEU A 152 -9.60 8.62 -20.10
C LEU A 152 -10.96 8.05 -20.51
N THR A 153 -10.99 7.18 -21.51
CA THR A 153 -12.25 6.46 -21.80
C THR A 153 -12.60 5.61 -20.59
N GLU A 154 -13.89 5.44 -20.32
CA GLU A 154 -14.38 4.61 -19.21
C GLU A 154 -13.68 3.24 -19.21
N ASP A 155 -13.52 2.63 -20.39
CA ASP A 155 -12.85 1.35 -20.57
C ASP A 155 -11.37 1.32 -20.09
N GLN A 156 -10.60 2.39 -20.35
CA GLN A 156 -9.20 2.50 -19.91
C GLN A 156 -9.08 2.69 -18.40
N TYR A 157 -10.04 3.39 -17.80
CA TYR A 157 -10.12 3.51 -16.35
C TYR A 157 -10.53 2.19 -15.69
N GLN A 158 -11.49 1.47 -16.27
CA GLN A 158 -11.91 0.13 -15.80
C GLN A 158 -10.77 -0.90 -15.90
N GLU A 159 -9.97 -0.88 -16.96
CA GLU A 159 -8.83 -1.80 -17.16
C GLU A 159 -7.72 -1.55 -16.14
N TYR A 160 -7.38 -0.27 -15.88
CA TYR A 160 -6.42 0.13 -14.85
C TYR A 160 -6.90 -0.24 -13.43
N MET A 161 -8.18 -0.01 -13.13
CA MET A 161 -8.76 -0.41 -11.85
C MET A 161 -8.72 -1.93 -11.69
N SER A 162 -9.14 -2.72 -12.69
CA SER A 162 -9.22 -4.18 -12.58
C SER A 162 -7.88 -4.90 -12.39
N THR A 163 -6.77 -4.33 -12.87
CA THR A 163 -5.42 -4.90 -12.74
C THR A 163 -4.66 -4.44 -11.49
N THR A 164 -5.02 -3.28 -10.93
CA THR A 164 -4.35 -2.68 -9.76
C THR A 164 -5.12 -2.89 -8.45
N LEU A 165 -6.35 -3.43 -8.51
CA LEU A 165 -7.25 -3.63 -7.36
C LEU A 165 -6.72 -4.64 -6.32
N GLY A 166 -5.67 -5.39 -6.64
CA GLY A 166 -5.04 -6.36 -5.73
C GLY A 166 -4.30 -5.76 -4.53
N GLU A 167 -4.03 -4.45 -4.52
CA GLU A 167 -3.29 -3.78 -3.43
C GLU A 167 -4.06 -2.60 -2.80
N MET A 168 -5.33 -2.40 -3.15
CA MET A 168 -6.09 -1.19 -2.81
C MET A 168 -6.98 -1.33 -1.57
N PHE A 169 -6.43 -1.25 -0.35
CA PHE A 169 -7.31 -1.20 0.81
C PHE A 169 -7.96 0.17 1.01
N TYR A 170 -9.13 0.19 1.64
CA TYR A 170 -9.91 1.39 1.94
C TYR A 170 -10.40 1.44 3.39
N VAL A 171 -10.74 2.64 3.83
CA VAL A 171 -11.34 2.88 5.14
C VAL A 171 -12.86 2.74 5.03
N CYS A 172 -13.45 1.82 5.79
CA CYS A 172 -14.90 1.68 5.89
C CYS A 172 -15.52 2.98 6.40
N GLN A 173 -16.38 3.57 5.59
CA GLN A 173 -17.04 4.85 5.90
C GLN A 173 -17.95 4.80 7.13
N SER A 174 -18.43 3.60 7.49
CA SER A 174 -19.37 3.40 8.60
C SER A 174 -18.68 3.24 9.94
N CYS A 175 -17.53 2.56 10.02
CA CYS A 175 -16.88 2.26 11.30
C CYS A 175 -15.37 2.51 11.34
N GLY A 176 -14.78 3.02 10.26
CA GLY A 176 -13.34 3.31 10.17
C GLY A 176 -12.46 2.08 9.98
N HIS A 177 -13.02 0.88 9.87
CA HIS A 177 -12.20 -0.33 9.74
C HIS A 177 -11.53 -0.44 8.35
N LEU A 178 -10.30 -0.96 8.28
CA LEU A 178 -9.57 -1.12 7.01
C LEU A 178 -9.92 -2.45 6.32
N ASN A 179 -10.20 -2.41 5.02
CA ASN A 179 -10.57 -3.59 4.21
C ASN A 179 -9.85 -3.57 2.86
N LEU A 180 -9.45 -4.73 2.33
CA LEU A 180 -8.60 -4.79 1.13
C LEU A 180 -9.33 -4.46 -0.16
N MET A 181 -10.61 -4.80 -0.32
CA MET A 181 -11.29 -4.58 -1.61
C MET A 181 -12.60 -3.82 -1.48
N LEU A 182 -12.75 -2.85 -2.38
CA LEU A 182 -14.00 -2.14 -2.57
C LEU A 182 -15.10 -3.12 -3.00
N GLY A 183 -16.18 -3.22 -2.21
CA GLY A 183 -17.26 -4.19 -2.42
C GLY A 183 -17.22 -5.39 -1.49
N GLU A 184 -16.18 -5.56 -0.69
CA GLU A 184 -16.27 -6.46 0.46
C GLU A 184 -17.10 -5.82 1.56
N HIS A 185 -18.02 -6.60 2.13
CA HIS A 185 -18.65 -6.25 3.40
C HIS A 185 -17.56 -6.04 4.45
N CYS A 186 -17.58 -4.88 5.09
CA CYS A 186 -16.70 -4.61 6.22
C CYS A 186 -16.84 -5.75 7.26
N SER A 187 -15.73 -6.40 7.62
CA SER A 187 -15.73 -7.54 8.56
C SER A 187 -16.33 -7.20 9.93
N ASN A 188 -16.32 -5.92 10.30
CA ASN A 188 -16.83 -5.42 11.57
C ASN A 188 -18.31 -4.99 11.51
N CYS A 189 -18.70 -4.09 10.60
CA CYS A 189 -20.07 -3.53 10.56
C CYS A 189 -20.92 -3.97 9.36
N ARG A 190 -20.39 -4.85 8.49
CA ARG A 190 -21.03 -5.31 7.24
C ARG A 190 -21.39 -4.21 6.24
N PHE A 191 -20.94 -2.97 6.43
CA PHE A 191 -21.08 -1.93 5.42
C PHE A 191 -20.42 -2.38 4.11
N ALA A 192 -21.15 -2.25 3.00
CA ALA A 192 -20.65 -2.31 1.64
C ALA A 192 -21.35 -1.19 0.86
N PRO A 193 -20.67 -0.45 -0.02
CA PRO A 193 -21.29 0.63 -0.80
C PRO A 193 -22.51 0.14 -1.59
N GLN A 194 -23.65 0.84 -1.47
CA GLN A 194 -24.90 0.51 -2.14
C GLN A 194 -25.32 1.56 -3.20
N SER A 195 -24.65 2.71 -3.21
CA SER A 195 -24.86 3.81 -4.13
C SER A 195 -23.56 4.27 -4.81
N LEU A 196 -23.69 4.99 -5.93
CA LEU A 196 -22.54 5.58 -6.65
C LEU A 196 -21.74 6.51 -5.74
N ASN A 197 -22.43 7.36 -4.98
CA ASN A 197 -21.79 8.29 -4.04
C ASN A 197 -20.97 7.54 -2.98
N GLU A 198 -21.51 6.47 -2.37
CA GLU A 198 -20.75 5.66 -1.42
C GLU A 198 -19.54 4.98 -2.07
N CYS A 199 -19.64 4.56 -3.33
CA CYS A 199 -18.50 4.00 -4.06
C CYS A 199 -17.41 5.06 -4.26
N GLN A 200 -17.77 6.26 -4.70
CA GLN A 200 -16.83 7.36 -4.90
C GLN A 200 -16.17 7.80 -3.59
N VAL A 201 -16.92 7.86 -2.49
CA VAL A 201 -16.35 8.14 -1.17
C VAL A 201 -15.36 7.04 -0.79
N SER A 202 -15.71 5.76 -0.91
CA SER A 202 -14.79 4.67 -0.57
C SER A 202 -13.54 4.67 -1.44
N LEU A 203 -13.67 5.03 -2.73
CA LEU A 203 -12.51 5.24 -3.60
C LEU A 203 -11.63 6.37 -3.06
N ALA A 204 -12.21 7.53 -2.72
CA ALA A 204 -11.47 8.64 -2.12
C ALA A 204 -10.73 8.23 -0.83
N LEU A 205 -11.32 7.33 -0.04
CA LEU A 205 -10.77 6.80 1.21
C LEU A 205 -9.91 5.53 1.02
N SER A 206 -9.21 5.39 -0.11
CA SER A 206 -8.37 4.23 -0.42
C SER A 206 -6.87 4.55 -0.48
N ALA A 207 -6.05 3.51 -0.39
CA ALA A 207 -4.58 3.60 -0.39
C ALA A 207 -4.01 4.09 -1.72
N MET A 208 -4.80 4.06 -2.79
CA MET A 208 -4.44 4.71 -4.06
C MET A 208 -4.31 6.23 -3.95
N HIS A 209 -5.02 6.83 -2.99
CA HIS A 209 -5.18 8.28 -2.92
C HIS A 209 -4.68 8.87 -1.61
N CYS A 210 -4.51 8.03 -0.59
CA CYS A 210 -4.03 8.43 0.71
C CYS A 210 -2.84 7.57 1.13
N LYS A 211 -1.84 8.19 1.80
CA LYS A 211 -0.81 7.42 2.52
C LYS A 211 -1.49 6.52 3.55
N THR A 212 -0.95 5.32 3.80
CA THR A 212 -1.48 4.39 4.81
C THR A 212 -1.64 5.04 6.18
N THR A 213 -0.68 5.89 6.60
CA THR A 213 -0.77 6.62 7.88
C THR A 213 -1.94 7.61 7.89
N THR A 214 -2.20 8.28 6.77
CA THR A 214 -3.37 9.15 6.59
C THR A 214 -4.67 8.34 6.62
N LEU A 215 -4.71 7.14 6.03
CA LEU A 215 -5.88 6.26 6.13
C LEU A 215 -6.16 5.81 7.56
N VAL A 216 -5.13 5.49 8.35
CA VAL A 216 -5.29 5.18 9.77
C VAL A 216 -5.85 6.37 10.55
N GLU A 217 -5.44 7.59 10.21
CA GLU A 217 -5.99 8.81 10.82
C GLU A 217 -7.45 9.08 10.41
N ILE A 218 -7.79 8.88 9.13
CA ILE A 218 -9.17 8.95 8.66
C ILE A 218 -10.04 7.90 9.39
N ALA A 219 -9.54 6.67 9.48
CA ALA A 219 -10.16 5.57 10.20
C ALA A 219 -10.43 5.91 11.68
N GLN A 220 -9.48 6.57 12.34
CA GLN A 220 -9.63 7.09 13.70
C GLN A 220 -10.76 8.11 13.83
N GLN A 221 -10.83 9.09 12.91
CA GLN A 221 -11.89 10.10 12.93
C GLN A 221 -13.27 9.45 12.73
N ILE A 222 -13.39 8.51 11.80
CA ILE A 222 -14.66 7.78 11.55
C ILE A 222 -15.05 6.94 12.76
N GLN A 223 -14.11 6.24 13.38
CA GLN A 223 -14.41 5.48 14.61
C GLN A 223 -14.89 6.39 15.75
N ARG A 224 -14.41 7.64 15.82
CA ARG A 224 -14.91 8.65 16.78
C ARG A 224 -16.29 9.21 16.41
N GLY A 225 -16.94 8.66 15.39
CA GLY A 225 -18.28 9.03 14.94
C GLY A 225 -18.31 10.21 13.98
N ARG A 226 -17.16 10.73 13.55
CA ARG A 226 -17.10 11.83 12.59
C ARG A 226 -17.31 11.34 11.17
N LYS A 227 -18.05 12.10 10.38
CA LYS A 227 -18.25 11.77 8.96
C LYS A 227 -17.08 12.28 8.14
N PRO A 228 -16.66 11.60 7.05
CA PRO A 228 -15.54 12.04 6.21
C PRO A 228 -15.58 13.51 5.79
N HIS A 229 -16.76 14.05 5.46
CA HIS A 229 -16.92 15.46 5.05
C HIS A 229 -16.67 16.48 6.16
N GLU A 230 -16.63 16.06 7.42
CA GLU A 230 -16.39 16.94 8.57
C GLU A 230 -14.90 17.21 8.80
N PHE A 231 -14.00 16.43 8.19
CA PHE A 231 -12.56 16.52 8.46
C PHE A 231 -11.67 16.33 7.22
N ILE A 232 -12.23 15.99 6.07
CA ILE A 232 -11.51 15.97 4.80
C ILE A 232 -11.95 17.18 3.98
N ASP A 233 -11.09 18.19 3.93
CA ASP A 233 -11.36 19.40 3.16
C ASP A 233 -11.56 19.09 1.68
N ASN A 234 -12.58 19.70 1.08
CA ASN A 234 -12.93 19.54 -0.33
C ASN A 234 -13.22 18.08 -0.74
N LEU A 235 -13.71 17.24 0.18
CA LEU A 235 -14.05 15.84 -0.12
C LEU A 235 -15.01 15.72 -1.31
N ASP A 236 -16.04 16.57 -1.41
CA ASP A 236 -16.97 16.56 -2.55
C ASP A 236 -16.27 16.81 -3.90
N ALA A 237 -15.29 17.71 -3.93
CA ALA A 237 -14.52 17.98 -5.13
C ALA A 237 -13.57 16.83 -5.49
N ILE A 238 -13.11 16.07 -4.49
CA ILE A 238 -12.32 14.86 -4.68
C ILE A 238 -13.20 13.73 -5.23
N ILE A 239 -14.36 13.49 -4.60
CA ILE A 239 -15.38 12.49 -5.01
C ILE A 239 -15.79 12.68 -6.46
N LYS A 240 -16.07 13.92 -6.87
CA LYS A 240 -16.46 14.27 -8.25
C LYS A 240 -15.40 13.93 -9.31
N ARG A 241 -14.15 13.67 -8.93
CA ARG A 241 -13.08 13.28 -9.87
C ARG A 241 -13.02 11.79 -10.14
N PHE A 242 -13.73 10.96 -9.36
CA PHE A 242 -13.76 9.53 -9.59
C PHE A 242 -14.89 9.19 -10.57
N PRO A 243 -14.55 8.73 -11.78
CA PRO A 243 -15.56 8.18 -12.66
C PRO A 243 -16.09 6.91 -11.99
N THR A 244 -17.35 6.96 -11.59
CA THR A 244 -18.10 5.79 -11.17
C THR A 244 -19.38 5.77 -11.97
N ASP A 245 -19.56 4.69 -12.71
CA ASP A 245 -20.80 4.41 -13.40
C ASP A 245 -21.59 3.31 -12.67
N GLN A 246 -22.78 3.05 -13.20
CA GLN A 246 -23.66 2.00 -12.68
C GLN A 246 -23.01 0.60 -12.76
N GLY A 247 -22.15 0.36 -13.76
CA GLY A 247 -21.43 -0.90 -13.93
C GLY A 247 -20.41 -1.19 -12.83
N ILE A 248 -19.68 -0.17 -12.36
CA ILE A 248 -18.79 -0.30 -11.18
C ILE A 248 -19.62 -0.67 -9.95
N LEU A 249 -20.73 0.04 -9.71
CA LEU A 249 -21.59 -0.21 -8.56
C LEU A 249 -22.15 -1.64 -8.58
N GLU A 250 -22.58 -2.13 -9.75
CA GLU A 250 -23.07 -3.50 -9.91
C GLU A 250 -21.97 -4.54 -9.65
N LYS A 251 -20.74 -4.31 -10.12
CA LYS A 251 -19.59 -5.17 -9.78
C LYS A 251 -19.30 -5.20 -8.28
N ILE A 252 -19.35 -4.03 -7.62
CA ILE A 252 -19.16 -3.89 -6.17
C ILE A 252 -20.26 -4.65 -5.41
N LYS A 253 -21.53 -4.50 -5.83
CA LYS A 253 -22.65 -5.23 -5.24
C LYS A 253 -22.54 -6.73 -5.41
N LYS A 254 -22.21 -7.19 -6.63
CA LYS A 254 -21.96 -8.60 -6.91
C LYS A 254 -20.82 -9.16 -6.05
N ASN A 255 -19.74 -8.40 -5.88
CA ASN A 255 -18.68 -8.80 -4.95
C ASN A 255 -19.19 -8.85 -3.50
N ALA A 256 -20.09 -7.96 -3.09
CA ALA A 256 -20.64 -7.98 -1.73
C ALA A 256 -21.51 -9.22 -1.45
N GLU A 257 -22.11 -9.83 -2.48
CA GLU A 257 -22.94 -11.03 -2.36
C GLU A 257 -22.14 -12.29 -1.99
N ASP A 258 -20.82 -12.32 -2.24
CA ASP A 258 -19.96 -13.43 -1.82
C ASP A 258 -20.04 -13.60 -0.28
N ASP A 259 -20.25 -14.83 0.18
CA ASP A 259 -20.38 -15.12 1.61
C ASP A 259 -19.01 -15.06 2.31
N TYR A 260 -18.70 -13.90 2.89
CA TYR A 260 -17.46 -13.68 3.62
C TYR A 260 -17.58 -14.02 5.10
N LEU A 261 -16.48 -14.53 5.66
CA LEU A 261 -16.35 -14.83 7.08
C LEU A 261 -16.72 -13.60 7.93
N ASN A 262 -17.82 -13.71 8.68
CA ASN A 262 -18.29 -12.65 9.56
C ASN A 262 -17.62 -12.74 10.94
N PHE A 263 -16.58 -11.94 11.19
CA PHE A 263 -15.86 -11.97 12.47
C PHE A 263 -16.75 -11.70 13.67
N MET A 264 -17.83 -10.94 13.55
CA MET A 264 -18.76 -10.69 14.65
C MET A 264 -19.36 -11.98 15.23
N ALA A 265 -19.60 -13.00 14.38
CA ALA A 265 -20.09 -14.29 14.84
C ALA A 265 -19.00 -15.07 15.60
N TYR A 266 -17.76 -14.99 15.13
CA TYR A 266 -16.63 -15.72 15.71
C TYR A 266 -16.00 -15.01 16.93
N ASP A 267 -16.23 -13.71 17.08
CA ASP A 267 -15.81 -12.92 18.24
C ASP A 267 -16.63 -13.24 19.50
N ARG A 268 -17.74 -13.96 19.36
CA ARG A 268 -18.65 -14.30 20.45
C ARG A 268 -18.61 -15.79 20.76
N CYS A 269 -18.90 -16.12 22.02
CA CYS A 269 -19.09 -17.51 22.41
C CYS A 269 -20.41 -18.03 21.82
N PRO A 270 -20.43 -19.19 21.15
CA PRO A 270 -21.65 -19.72 20.55
C PRO A 270 -22.72 -20.09 21.60
N ALA A 271 -22.32 -20.38 22.84
CA ALA A 271 -23.27 -20.75 23.91
C ALA A 271 -23.90 -19.55 24.61
N CYS A 272 -23.13 -18.52 24.96
CA CYS A 272 -23.63 -17.38 25.74
C CYS A 272 -23.67 -16.05 24.99
N SER A 273 -23.24 -16.01 23.72
CA SER A 273 -23.18 -14.81 22.86
C SER A 273 -22.33 -13.65 23.39
N LYS A 274 -21.65 -13.80 24.54
CA LYS A 274 -20.71 -12.80 25.06
C LYS A 274 -19.43 -12.79 24.22
N ARG A 275 -18.84 -11.61 24.06
CA ARG A 275 -17.59 -11.42 23.32
C ARG A 275 -16.45 -12.13 24.06
N VAL A 276 -15.58 -12.82 23.34
CA VAL A 276 -14.46 -13.59 23.91
C VAL A 276 -13.15 -13.00 23.47
N TRP A 277 -12.40 -12.51 24.45
CA TRP A 277 -11.08 -11.90 24.29
C TRP A 277 -10.09 -12.50 25.30
N PRO A 278 -8.80 -12.60 24.97
CA PRO A 278 -8.16 -12.41 23.64
C PRO A 278 -8.42 -13.57 22.66
N SER A 279 -7.83 -13.53 21.46
CA SER A 279 -8.04 -14.51 20.37
C SER A 279 -7.42 -15.87 20.68
N SER A 280 -6.48 -15.91 21.63
CA SER A 280 -5.83 -17.11 22.16
C SER A 280 -6.73 -17.96 23.07
N VAL A 281 -7.90 -17.46 23.46
CA VAL A 281 -8.77 -18.14 24.41
C VAL A 281 -9.49 -19.32 23.75
N ASP A 282 -9.29 -20.50 24.34
CA ASP A 282 -9.91 -21.77 23.93
C ASP A 282 -11.15 -22.15 24.75
N VAL A 283 -11.43 -21.42 25.82
CA VAL A 283 -12.56 -21.66 26.71
C VAL A 283 -13.20 -20.33 27.07
N CYS A 284 -14.48 -20.16 26.80
CA CYS A 284 -15.20 -18.92 27.09
C CYS A 284 -15.04 -18.53 28.56
N PRO A 285 -14.53 -17.32 28.88
CA PRO A 285 -14.31 -16.91 30.27
C PRO A 285 -15.62 -16.66 31.03
N HIS A 286 -16.76 -16.64 30.34
CA HIS A 286 -18.06 -16.34 30.95
C HIS A 286 -18.92 -17.56 31.24
N CYS A 287 -18.83 -18.62 30.43
CA CYS A 287 -19.67 -19.81 30.56
C CYS A 287 -18.88 -21.13 30.45
N HIS A 288 -17.56 -21.04 30.37
CA HIS A 288 -16.63 -22.17 30.31
C HIS A 288 -16.83 -23.15 29.13
N THR A 289 -17.61 -22.76 28.12
CA THR A 289 -17.76 -23.52 26.88
C THR A 289 -16.45 -23.51 26.09
N LYS A 290 -15.99 -24.70 25.67
CA LYS A 290 -14.83 -24.83 24.76
C LYS A 290 -15.12 -24.14 23.42
N LEU A 291 -14.16 -23.36 22.94
CA LEU A 291 -14.21 -22.64 21.69
C LEU A 291 -13.37 -23.41 20.66
N ASP A 292 -14.02 -24.22 19.85
CA ASP A 292 -13.35 -25.02 18.83
C ASP A 292 -13.05 -24.17 17.58
N ARG A 293 -11.96 -23.40 17.66
CA ARG A 293 -11.52 -22.49 16.58
C ARG A 293 -10.27 -23.05 15.89
N PRO A 294 -10.31 -23.30 14.57
CA PRO A 294 -9.11 -23.65 13.80
C PRO A 294 -8.03 -22.56 13.90
N MET A 295 -6.75 -22.93 13.73
CA MET A 295 -5.63 -21.98 13.86
C MET A 295 -5.72 -20.81 12.88
N LEU A 296 -6.14 -21.05 11.63
CA LEU A 296 -6.35 -19.98 10.65
C LEU A 296 -7.42 -18.98 11.10
N LEU A 297 -8.50 -19.45 11.73
CA LEU A 297 -9.54 -18.58 12.27
C LEU A 297 -9.01 -17.76 13.45
N LYS A 298 -8.20 -18.37 14.35
CA LYS A 298 -7.55 -17.63 15.44
C LYS A 298 -6.62 -16.55 14.90
N LEU A 299 -5.83 -16.85 13.87
CA LEU A 299 -4.95 -15.88 13.22
C LEU A 299 -5.76 -14.74 12.57
N ALA A 300 -6.85 -15.06 11.89
CA ALA A 300 -7.72 -14.07 11.26
C ALA A 300 -8.33 -13.10 12.28
N LEU A 301 -8.86 -13.63 13.39
CA LEU A 301 -9.38 -12.83 14.51
C LEU A 301 -8.28 -11.97 15.16
N CYS A 302 -7.09 -12.53 15.34
CA CYS A 302 -5.96 -11.83 15.93
C CYS A 302 -5.49 -10.66 15.05
N VAL A 303 -5.34 -10.89 13.73
CA VAL A 303 -4.99 -9.85 12.75
C VAL A 303 -6.03 -8.73 12.72
N ASP A 304 -7.32 -9.07 12.67
CA ASP A 304 -8.40 -8.07 12.66
C ASP A 304 -8.41 -7.23 13.94
N ARG A 305 -8.21 -7.86 15.11
CA ARG A 305 -8.13 -7.16 16.39
C ARG A 305 -6.90 -6.27 16.49
N ILE A 306 -5.73 -6.71 16.04
CA ILE A 306 -4.54 -5.86 16.01
C ILE A 306 -4.77 -4.64 15.12
N LEU A 307 -5.35 -4.83 13.93
CA LEU A 307 -5.75 -3.71 13.05
C LEU A 307 -6.73 -2.76 13.77
N GLN A 308 -7.74 -3.28 14.46
CA GLN A 308 -8.65 -2.46 15.27
C GLN A 308 -7.89 -1.66 16.33
N GLN A 309 -6.93 -2.27 17.04
CA GLN A 309 -6.15 -1.57 18.08
C GLN A 309 -5.23 -0.49 17.51
N LEU A 310 -4.62 -0.72 16.34
CA LEU A 310 -3.83 0.27 15.61
C LEU A 310 -4.67 1.50 15.22
N ILE A 311 -5.96 1.29 14.94
CA ILE A 311 -6.88 2.38 14.64
C ILE A 311 -7.38 3.02 15.95
N TRP A 312 -7.90 2.25 16.90
CA TRP A 312 -8.70 2.80 18.00
C TRP A 312 -7.89 3.26 19.20
N ASN A 313 -6.82 2.53 19.53
CA ASN A 313 -6.17 2.68 20.85
C ASN A 313 -4.69 3.04 20.77
N LEU A 314 -4.00 2.71 19.67
CA LEU A 314 -2.58 2.98 19.49
C LEU A 314 -2.32 4.25 18.68
N ARG A 315 -1.28 4.98 19.08
CA ARG A 315 -0.79 6.16 18.38
C ARG A 315 -0.14 5.73 17.08
N ARG A 316 -0.51 6.41 15.99
CA ARG A 316 0.17 6.20 14.69
C ARG A 316 1.65 6.58 14.79
N SER A 317 2.48 5.84 14.07
CA SER A 317 3.88 6.18 13.86
C SER A 317 4.11 6.58 12.41
N ASP A 318 4.93 7.60 12.18
CA ASP A 318 5.25 8.09 10.84
C ASP A 318 6.43 7.33 10.21
N ILE A 319 7.00 6.35 10.91
CA ILE A 319 8.05 5.48 10.36
C ILE A 319 7.48 4.58 9.25
N ALA A 320 8.24 4.37 8.18
CA ALA A 320 7.79 3.56 7.03
C ALA A 320 7.37 2.14 7.41
N ALA A 321 8.04 1.53 8.40
CA ALA A 321 7.71 0.19 8.90
C ALA A 321 6.28 0.10 9.45
N TYR A 322 5.74 1.18 10.01
CA TYR A 322 4.36 1.21 10.51
C TYR A 322 3.35 1.08 9.37
N ALA A 323 3.52 1.87 8.32
CA ALA A 323 2.69 1.78 7.13
C ALA A 323 2.77 0.39 6.49
N GLN A 324 3.97 -0.16 6.36
CA GLN A 324 4.18 -1.51 5.82
C GLN A 324 3.51 -2.59 6.66
N PHE A 325 3.57 -2.47 8.00
CA PHE A 325 2.90 -3.42 8.89
C PHE A 325 1.37 -3.37 8.75
N VAL A 326 0.78 -2.18 8.67
CA VAL A 326 -0.66 -2.02 8.45
C VAL A 326 -1.08 -2.64 7.11
N ILE A 327 -0.35 -2.37 6.02
CA ILE A 327 -0.62 -2.97 4.69
C ILE A 327 -0.56 -4.49 4.78
N LEU A 328 0.50 -5.03 5.40
CA LEU A 328 0.67 -6.46 5.57
C LEU A 328 -0.51 -7.08 6.34
N LEU A 329 -0.93 -6.49 7.45
CA LEU A 329 -2.06 -7.01 8.23
C LEU A 329 -3.36 -7.00 7.42
N VAL A 330 -3.63 -5.96 6.62
CA VAL A 330 -4.83 -5.92 5.76
C VAL A 330 -4.78 -7.03 4.70
N ASN A 331 -3.61 -7.27 4.11
CA ASN A 331 -3.41 -8.37 3.16
C ASN A 331 -3.54 -9.75 3.82
N LEU A 332 -2.98 -9.95 5.01
CA LEU A 332 -3.12 -11.19 5.77
C LEU A 332 -4.59 -11.46 6.08
N LYS A 333 -5.32 -10.45 6.53
CA LYS A 333 -6.76 -10.55 6.77
C LYS A 333 -7.50 -11.00 5.52
N TYR A 334 -7.21 -10.41 4.38
CA TYR A 334 -7.82 -10.81 3.10
C TYR A 334 -7.52 -12.27 2.74
N LEU A 335 -6.25 -12.71 2.85
CA LEU A 335 -5.86 -14.09 2.56
C LEU A 335 -6.59 -15.07 3.47
N LEU A 336 -6.69 -14.76 4.76
CA LEU A 336 -7.31 -15.63 5.75
C LEU A 336 -8.84 -15.67 5.61
N VAL A 337 -9.48 -14.52 5.41
CA VAL A 337 -10.95 -14.41 5.38
C VAL A 337 -11.52 -14.81 4.03
N ARG A 338 -10.91 -14.34 2.94
CA ARG A 338 -11.45 -14.54 1.60
C ARG A 338 -10.86 -15.74 0.90
N LYS A 339 -9.52 -15.85 0.91
CA LYS A 339 -8.85 -16.95 0.21
C LYS A 339 -8.80 -18.23 1.06
N GLN A 340 -9.05 -18.13 2.37
CA GLN A 340 -8.88 -19.21 3.34
C GLN A 340 -7.48 -19.85 3.23
N GLN A 341 -6.49 -19.02 2.93
CA GLN A 341 -5.10 -19.42 2.72
C GLN A 341 -4.26 -19.03 3.92
N ALA A 342 -3.39 -19.95 4.33
CA ALA A 342 -2.34 -19.62 5.29
C ALA A 342 -1.36 -18.60 4.69
N PRO A 343 -0.82 -17.67 5.49
CA PRO A 343 0.26 -16.81 5.05
C PRO A 343 1.51 -17.62 4.72
N SER A 344 2.26 -17.18 3.71
CA SER A 344 3.59 -17.73 3.40
C SER A 344 4.61 -17.44 4.49
N ASP A 345 5.68 -18.24 4.56
CA ASP A 345 6.81 -18.05 5.49
C ASP A 345 7.41 -16.64 5.37
N ALA A 346 7.54 -16.13 4.15
CA ALA A 346 8.03 -14.77 3.91
C ALA A 346 7.11 -13.70 4.51
N GLN A 347 5.79 -13.86 4.40
CA GLN A 347 4.82 -12.93 5.00
C GLN A 347 4.82 -13.03 6.53
N ARG A 348 4.96 -14.24 7.06
CA ARG A 348 5.08 -14.51 8.50
C ARG A 348 6.32 -13.84 9.09
N GLN A 349 7.48 -14.05 8.47
CA GLN A 349 8.73 -13.41 8.89
C GLN A 349 8.67 -11.88 8.76
N ALA A 350 8.11 -11.36 7.65
CA ALA A 350 7.93 -9.92 7.47
C ALA A 350 7.05 -9.30 8.57
N ALA A 351 6.00 -10.00 9.02
CA ALA A 351 5.17 -9.54 10.11
C ALA A 351 5.95 -9.41 11.43
N VAL A 352 6.77 -10.41 11.76
CA VAL A 352 7.63 -10.39 12.96
C VAL A 352 8.64 -9.24 12.88
N ASP A 353 9.35 -9.11 11.76
CA ASP A 353 10.37 -8.08 11.55
C ASP A 353 9.80 -6.67 11.63
N LEU A 354 8.65 -6.44 10.98
CA LEU A 354 7.98 -5.14 11.01
C LEU A 354 7.47 -4.82 12.41
N LEU A 355 6.87 -5.78 13.11
CA LEU A 355 6.36 -5.57 14.46
C LEU A 355 7.49 -5.20 15.45
N LEU A 356 8.66 -5.86 15.34
CA LEU A 356 9.85 -5.49 16.12
C LEU A 356 10.34 -4.08 15.80
N LYS A 357 10.34 -3.68 14.52
CA LYS A 357 10.78 -2.35 14.07
C LYS A 357 9.86 -1.21 14.53
N ILE A 358 8.57 -1.46 14.67
CA ILE A 358 7.60 -0.43 15.07
C ILE A 358 7.43 -0.30 16.58
N SER A 359 8.03 -1.21 17.35
CA SER A 359 8.00 -1.17 18.80
C SER A 359 8.93 -0.07 19.35
N PRO A 360 8.57 0.66 20.43
CA PRO A 360 7.32 0.59 21.21
C PRO A 360 6.07 1.15 20.53
N LEU A 361 4.90 0.61 20.90
CA LEU A 361 3.59 1.09 20.50
C LEU A 361 2.93 1.81 21.69
N TYR A 362 2.71 3.12 21.57
CA TYR A 362 2.09 3.94 22.61
C TYR A 362 0.57 4.01 22.43
N ALA A 363 -0.17 4.07 23.53
CA ALA A 363 -1.59 4.40 23.50
C ALA A 363 -1.80 5.83 22.96
N GLN A 364 -2.91 6.08 22.26
CA GLN A 364 -3.23 7.41 21.70
C GLN A 364 -3.30 8.50 22.76
N ASN A 365 -3.77 8.16 23.95
CA ASN A 365 -3.90 9.07 25.08
C ASN A 365 -2.59 9.21 25.88
N GLY A 366 -1.52 8.49 25.52
CA GLY A 366 -0.24 8.51 26.22
C GLY A 366 -0.20 7.77 27.56
N GLY A 367 -1.33 7.20 28.01
CA GLY A 367 -1.42 6.57 29.34
C GLY A 367 -0.79 5.18 29.44
N GLY A 368 -0.33 4.59 28.33
CA GLY A 368 0.24 3.25 28.31
C GLY A 368 1.07 2.97 27.07
N VAL A 369 1.82 1.88 27.11
CA VAL A 369 2.74 1.46 26.06
C VAL A 369 2.91 -0.06 26.05
N VAL A 370 3.10 -0.62 24.86
CA VAL A 370 3.40 -2.05 24.65
C VAL A 370 4.71 -2.19 23.87
N TRP A 371 5.64 -2.98 24.40
CA TRP A 371 6.91 -3.33 23.77
C TRP A 371 6.91 -4.77 23.30
N VAL A 372 7.41 -4.99 22.09
CA VAL A 372 7.77 -6.30 21.56
C VAL A 372 9.29 -6.39 21.65
N LYS A 373 9.80 -6.98 22.75
CA LYS A 373 11.25 -7.07 23.03
C LYS A 373 11.91 -8.19 22.23
N SER A 374 11.15 -9.24 21.92
CA SER A 374 11.56 -10.36 21.07
C SER A 374 10.31 -11.05 20.53
N PRO A 375 10.44 -11.99 19.56
CA PRO A 375 9.31 -12.77 19.05
C PRO A 375 8.54 -13.57 20.13
N THR A 376 9.11 -13.76 21.32
CA THR A 376 8.51 -14.51 22.43
C THR A 376 8.21 -13.65 23.65
N LYS A 377 8.49 -12.34 23.60
CA LYS A 377 8.39 -11.45 24.76
C LYS A 377 7.74 -10.13 24.41
N VAL A 378 6.47 -9.99 24.79
CA VAL A 378 5.71 -8.74 24.73
C VAL A 378 5.44 -8.25 26.15
N VAL A 379 5.66 -6.97 26.41
CA VAL A 379 5.49 -6.34 27.73
C VAL A 379 4.57 -5.14 27.57
N SER A 380 3.59 -4.98 28.48
CA SER A 380 2.78 -3.77 28.61
C SER A 380 3.17 -2.99 29.87
N GLU A 381 3.04 -1.67 29.84
CA GLU A 381 3.16 -0.81 31.03
C GLU A 381 2.12 0.32 30.96
N VAL A 382 1.56 0.65 32.12
CA VAL A 382 0.70 1.81 32.31
C VAL A 382 1.58 2.97 32.77
N LEU A 383 1.68 4.00 31.93
CA LEU A 383 2.47 5.20 32.22
C LEU A 383 1.70 6.19 33.08
N ASP A 384 0.39 6.31 32.83
CA ASP A 384 -0.50 7.20 33.59
C ASP A 384 -1.92 6.64 33.60
N SER A 385 -2.34 6.09 34.75
CA SER A 385 -3.69 5.57 34.96
C SER A 385 -4.75 6.65 35.09
N ALA A 386 -4.37 7.91 35.35
CA ALA A 386 -5.32 9.01 35.50
C ALA A 386 -5.94 9.45 34.16
N VAL A 387 -5.24 9.19 33.05
CA VAL A 387 -5.72 9.55 31.70
C VAL A 387 -6.97 8.77 31.31
N HIS A 388 -7.04 7.48 31.67
CA HIS A 388 -8.21 6.64 31.40
C HIS A 388 -8.24 5.42 32.32
N LYS A 389 -9.36 5.22 33.04
CA LYS A 389 -9.51 4.11 34.00
C LYS A 389 -9.28 2.71 33.41
N ASP A 390 -9.59 2.53 32.13
CA ASP A 390 -9.46 1.24 31.43
C ASP A 390 -8.12 1.08 30.68
N ILE A 391 -7.13 1.97 30.92
CA ILE A 391 -5.86 1.91 30.18
C ILE A 391 -5.09 0.61 30.45
N GLY A 392 -5.06 0.15 31.70
CA GLY A 392 -4.42 -1.11 32.09
C GLY A 392 -4.99 -2.32 31.34
N PRO A 393 -6.30 -2.60 31.49
CA PRO A 393 -6.97 -3.65 30.72
C PRO A 393 -6.77 -3.55 29.20
N THR A 394 -6.75 -2.33 28.65
CA THR A 394 -6.51 -2.12 27.22
C THR A 394 -5.09 -2.51 26.82
N MET A 395 -4.08 -2.12 27.60
CA MET A 395 -2.68 -2.48 27.30
C MET A 395 -2.41 -3.98 27.48
N ASP A 396 -3.04 -4.62 28.48
CA ASP A 396 -2.97 -6.07 28.66
C ASP A 396 -3.61 -6.82 27.50
N PHE A 397 -4.77 -6.37 27.02
CA PHE A 397 -5.41 -6.92 25.83
C PHE A 397 -4.50 -6.83 24.60
N ILE A 398 -3.90 -5.65 24.34
CA ILE A 398 -3.00 -5.45 23.20
C ILE A 398 -1.77 -6.35 23.33
N ARG A 399 -1.17 -6.44 24.53
CA ARG A 399 -0.04 -7.34 24.79
C ARG A 399 -0.39 -8.78 24.45
N ASP A 400 -1.53 -9.27 24.94
CA ASP A 400 -1.92 -10.67 24.78
C ASP A 400 -2.26 -11.01 23.32
N GLU A 401 -2.90 -10.10 22.58
CA GLU A 401 -3.12 -10.25 21.14
C GLU A 401 -1.80 -10.25 20.36
N LEU A 402 -0.87 -9.33 20.64
CA LEU A 402 0.44 -9.30 19.97
C LEU A 402 1.28 -10.54 20.27
N LEU A 403 1.27 -11.02 21.51
CA LEU A 403 1.97 -12.24 21.90
C LEU A 403 1.38 -13.46 21.19
N HIS A 404 0.05 -13.54 21.10
CA HIS A 404 -0.61 -14.62 20.36
C HIS A 404 -0.32 -14.56 18.86
N PHE A 405 -0.35 -13.35 18.27
CA PHE A 405 -0.01 -13.13 16.88
C PHE A 405 1.39 -13.65 16.57
N LEU A 406 2.40 -13.23 17.35
CA LEU A 406 3.78 -13.69 17.19
C LEU A 406 3.91 -15.21 17.28
N ARG A 407 3.17 -15.85 18.18
CA ARG A 407 3.12 -17.31 18.25
C ARG A 407 2.53 -17.92 16.97
N LEU A 408 1.39 -17.41 16.49
CA LEU A 408 0.71 -17.95 15.31
C LEU A 408 1.47 -17.73 14.00
N VAL A 409 2.24 -16.65 13.89
CA VAL A 409 3.10 -16.40 12.72
C VAL A 409 4.50 -16.98 12.86
N SER A 410 4.83 -17.64 13.98
CA SER A 410 6.11 -18.34 14.11
C SER A 410 6.12 -19.65 13.32
N ASP A 411 7.29 -20.05 12.82
CA ASP A 411 7.48 -21.30 12.07
C ASP A 411 7.13 -22.56 12.88
N ALA A 412 7.04 -22.43 14.21
CA ALA A 412 6.72 -23.54 15.11
C ALA A 412 5.24 -23.94 15.11
N VAL A 413 4.36 -23.16 14.47
CA VAL A 413 2.92 -23.46 14.44
C VAL A 413 2.52 -23.92 13.04
N SER A 414 2.09 -25.19 12.93
CA SER A 414 1.36 -25.65 11.76
C SER A 414 0.00 -24.95 11.72
N LEU A 415 -0.26 -24.25 10.62
CA LEU A 415 -1.57 -23.63 10.38
C LEU A 415 -2.56 -24.60 9.71
N PHE A 416 -2.10 -25.82 9.36
CA PHE A 416 -2.87 -26.91 8.77
C PHE A 416 -2.84 -28.16 9.65
#